data_AF-A0A937XVH1-F1
#
_entry.id   AF-A0A937XVH1-F1
#
_cell.length_a   1.000
_cell.length_b   1.000
_cell.length_c   1.000
_cell.angle_alpha   90.00
_cell.angle_beta   90.00
_cell.angle_gamma   90.00
#
_symmetry.space_group_name_H-M   'P 1'
#
loop_
_entity.id
_entity.type
_entity.pdbx_description
1 polymer ?
#
loop_
_entity_poly.entity_id
_entity_poly.type
_entity_poly.pdbx_seq_one_letter_code
_entity_poly.pdbx_strand_id
1 'polypeptide(L)'
;MSGGDDHAPGLEGLRAWAHVIYALHAWSVLAGLLTPALVVTAFLLGWPSVIAVVLNYLKRAEAAGTPLESHFRWQIRTFWFAVPWALAGLLLWLTLLLIPLALALWGITGLWVAYRVGRGWIALAGGRQMPQPRS
;
A
#
# COMPACT_ATOMS: atom_id res chain seq x y z
N MET A 1 -20.70 -25.74 2.15
CA MET A 1 -19.33 -26.27 2.37
C MET A 1 -18.36 -25.17 1.99
N SER A 2 -17.78 -24.44 2.95
CA SER A 2 -16.71 -23.45 2.72
C SER A 2 -16.15 -23.08 4.09
N GLY A 3 -14.91 -23.45 4.39
CA GLY A 3 -14.32 -23.25 5.72
C GLY A 3 -13.31 -24.32 6.12
N GLY A 4 -12.93 -25.22 5.20
CA GLY A 4 -11.95 -26.28 5.46
C GLY A 4 -10.62 -26.06 4.73
N ASP A 5 -10.57 -25.11 3.81
CA ASP A 5 -9.48 -24.87 2.86
C ASP A 5 -8.65 -23.62 3.20
N ASP A 6 -9.15 -22.76 4.09
CA ASP A 6 -8.55 -21.54 4.64
C ASP A 6 -7.25 -21.81 5.42
N HIS A 7 -7.06 -23.05 5.87
CA HIS A 7 -6.00 -23.52 6.76
C HIS A 7 -4.94 -24.36 6.05
N ALA A 8 -4.91 -24.37 4.71
CA ALA A 8 -3.80 -24.99 4.00
C ALA A 8 -2.47 -24.31 4.44
N PRO A 9 -1.42 -25.07 4.80
CA PRO A 9 -0.18 -24.50 5.36
C PRO A 9 0.46 -23.38 4.51
N GLY A 10 0.26 -23.42 3.19
CA GLY A 10 0.71 -22.36 2.27
C GLY A 10 -0.06 -21.04 2.40
N LEU A 11 -1.35 -21.07 2.74
CA LEU A 11 -2.19 -19.88 2.88
C LEU A 11 -1.87 -19.09 4.15
N GLU A 12 -1.54 -19.77 5.25
CA GLU A 12 -1.12 -19.11 6.50
C GLU A 12 0.17 -18.32 6.29
N GLY A 13 1.16 -18.93 5.63
CA GLY A 13 2.39 -18.25 5.24
C GLY A 13 2.13 -17.05 4.33
N LEU A 14 1.26 -17.20 3.33
CA LEU A 14 0.91 -16.11 2.42
C LEU A 14 0.16 -14.97 3.13
N ARG A 15 -0.71 -15.28 4.10
CA ARG A 15 -1.40 -14.31 4.95
C ARG A 15 -0.41 -13.54 5.82
N ALA A 16 0.57 -14.23 6.40
CA ALA A 16 1.63 -13.59 7.16
C ALA A 16 2.42 -12.60 6.29
N TRP A 17 2.77 -12.98 5.06
CA TRP A 17 3.39 -12.07 4.10
C TRP A 17 2.53 -10.86 3.77
N ALA A 18 1.22 -11.04 3.56
CA ALA A 18 0.31 -9.92 3.33
C ALA A 18 0.29 -8.93 4.50
N HIS A 19 0.34 -9.42 5.75
CA HIS A 19 0.48 -8.58 6.95
C HIS A 19 1.83 -7.84 6.99
N VAL A 20 2.95 -8.52 6.72
CA VAL A 20 4.28 -7.90 6.64
C VAL A 20 4.29 -6.75 5.62
N ILE A 21 3.70 -6.97 4.45
CA ILE A 21 3.61 -5.95 3.39
C ILE A 21 2.76 -4.75 3.85
N TYR A 22 1.62 -4.98 4.51
CA TYR A 22 0.84 -3.89 5.10
C TYR A 22 1.63 -3.12 6.17
N ALA A 23 2.38 -3.83 7.02
CA ALA A 23 3.21 -3.22 8.05
C ALA A 23 4.32 -2.35 7.46
N LEU A 24 4.98 -2.82 6.40
CA LEU A 24 6.01 -2.05 5.69
C LEU A 24 5.46 -0.76 5.07
N HIS A 25 4.31 -0.84 4.38
CA HIS A 25 3.65 0.36 3.85
C HIS A 25 3.20 1.30 4.97
N ALA A 26 2.63 0.78 6.05
CA ALA A 26 2.18 1.57 7.19
C ALA A 26 3.35 2.28 7.89
N TRP A 27 4.48 1.59 8.07
CA TRP A 27 5.69 2.18 8.61
C TRP A 27 6.19 3.35 7.75
N SER A 28 6.22 3.18 6.43
CA SER A 28 6.56 4.25 5.50
C SER A 28 5.61 5.46 5.60
N VAL A 29 4.30 5.22 5.73
CA VAL A 29 3.30 6.28 5.94
C VAL A 29 3.54 7.00 7.26
N LEU A 30 3.73 6.27 8.35
CA LEU A 30 3.98 6.83 9.68
C LEU A 30 5.27 7.65 9.70
N ALA A 31 6.36 7.13 9.16
CA ALA A 31 7.63 7.86 9.06
C ALA A 31 7.48 9.16 8.26
N GLY A 32 6.70 9.14 7.17
CA GLY A 32 6.41 10.33 6.36
C GLY A 32 5.51 11.35 7.05
N LEU A 33 4.61 10.93 7.95
CA LEU A 33 3.74 11.83 8.71
C LEU A 33 4.45 12.46 9.93
N LEU A 34 5.44 11.76 10.50
CA LEU A 34 6.15 12.17 11.70
C LEU A 34 7.38 13.06 11.43
N THR A 35 7.75 13.23 10.17
CA THR A 35 8.90 14.06 9.78
C THR A 35 8.45 15.25 8.93
N PRO A 36 9.20 16.38 8.92
CA PRO A 36 8.97 17.46 7.95
C PRO A 36 9.12 16.99 6.48
N ALA A 37 9.67 15.79 6.28
CA ALA A 37 9.77 15.13 5.00
C ALA A 37 8.40 14.61 4.57
N LEU A 38 7.65 15.48 3.88
CA LEU A 38 6.82 15.17 2.72
C LEU A 38 6.50 13.68 2.60
N VAL A 39 5.32 13.26 3.07
CA VAL A 39 4.85 11.85 3.13
C VAL A 39 5.20 11.03 1.89
N VAL A 40 5.17 11.67 0.72
CA VAL A 40 5.55 11.09 -0.56
C VAL A 40 7.01 10.64 -0.66
N THR A 41 7.96 11.41 -0.13
CA THR A 41 9.39 11.06 -0.14
C THR A 41 9.62 9.83 0.73
N ALA A 42 9.04 9.79 1.93
CA ALA A 42 9.16 8.63 2.83
C ALA A 42 8.35 7.40 2.35
N PHE A 43 7.25 7.59 1.61
CA PHE A 43 6.43 6.50 1.10
C PHE A 43 6.90 5.91 -0.24
N LEU A 44 7.55 6.69 -1.11
CA LEU A 44 8.05 6.19 -2.40
C LEU A 44 9.56 5.99 -2.43
N LEU A 45 10.32 6.76 -1.66
CA LEU A 45 11.79 6.63 -1.55
C LEU A 45 12.22 6.04 -0.21
N GLY A 46 11.29 5.87 0.74
CA GLY A 46 11.55 5.04 1.90
C GLY A 46 11.71 3.58 1.45
N TRP A 47 12.90 3.05 1.72
CA TRP A 47 13.23 1.65 1.49
C TRP A 47 12.13 0.63 1.92
N PRO A 48 11.32 0.84 2.97
CA PRO A 48 10.30 -0.13 3.38
C PRO A 48 9.17 -0.32 2.36
N SER A 49 8.64 0.76 1.78
CA SER A 49 7.52 0.69 0.81
C SER A 49 7.97 0.12 -0.54
N VAL A 50 9.21 0.39 -0.94
CA VAL A 50 9.83 -0.21 -2.12
C VAL A 50 9.99 -1.73 -1.92
N ILE A 51 10.51 -2.14 -0.76
CA ILE A 51 10.55 -3.57 -0.41
C ILE A 51 9.14 -4.18 -0.41
N ALA A 52 8.16 -3.49 0.15
CA ALA A 52 6.77 -3.96 0.19
C ALA A 52 6.18 -4.20 -1.20
N VAL A 53 6.41 -3.30 -2.17
CA VAL A 53 5.91 -3.50 -3.55
C VAL A 53 6.67 -4.62 -4.27
N VAL A 54 7.98 -4.77 -4.03
CA VAL A 54 8.75 -5.90 -4.57
C VAL A 54 8.24 -7.24 -4.02
N LEU A 55 8.08 -7.35 -2.71
CA LEU A 55 7.52 -8.54 -2.05
C LEU A 55 6.11 -8.84 -2.57
N ASN A 56 5.30 -7.81 -2.81
CA ASN A 56 3.99 -7.96 -3.43
C ASN A 56 4.08 -8.67 -4.79
N TYR A 57 4.99 -8.25 -5.67
CA TYR A 57 5.15 -8.88 -6.98
C TYR A 57 5.68 -10.30 -6.89
N LEU A 58 6.65 -10.57 -6.00
CA LEU A 58 7.20 -11.90 -5.79
C LEU A 58 6.12 -12.89 -5.30
N LYS A 59 5.26 -12.45 -4.38
CA LYS A 59 4.20 -13.29 -3.80
C LYS A 59 2.88 -13.28 -4.56
N ARG A 60 2.70 -12.39 -5.54
CA ARG A 60 1.47 -12.29 -6.33
C ARG A 60 1.15 -13.58 -7.09
N ALA A 61 2.16 -14.29 -7.61
CA ALA A 61 1.94 -15.54 -8.35
C ALA A 61 1.42 -16.65 -7.42
N GLU A 62 1.99 -16.76 -6.22
CA GLU A 62 1.54 -17.70 -5.18
C GLU A 62 0.13 -17.36 -4.67
N ALA A 63 -0.26 -16.08 -4.71
CA ALA A 63 -1.58 -15.64 -4.30
C ALA A 63 -2.69 -15.84 -5.35
N ALA A 64 -2.35 -16.18 -6.59
CA ALA A 64 -3.32 -16.30 -7.67
C ALA A 64 -4.34 -17.41 -7.38
N GLY A 65 -5.63 -17.12 -7.57
CA GLY A 65 -6.72 -18.06 -7.29
C GLY A 65 -7.02 -18.24 -5.79
N THR A 66 -6.31 -17.54 -4.91
CA THR A 66 -6.59 -17.54 -3.46
C THR A 66 -7.41 -16.31 -3.06
N PRO A 67 -8.12 -16.34 -1.92
CA PRO A 67 -8.77 -15.15 -1.36
C PRO A 67 -7.83 -13.95 -1.14
N LEU A 68 -6.52 -14.23 -0.94
CA LEU A 68 -5.50 -13.22 -0.67
C LEU A 68 -5.08 -12.44 -1.92
N GLU A 69 -5.34 -12.94 -3.13
CA GLU A 69 -5.03 -12.27 -4.39
C GLU A 69 -5.51 -10.80 -4.41
N SER A 70 -6.69 -10.58 -3.85
CA SER A 70 -7.32 -9.26 -3.74
C SER A 70 -6.49 -8.27 -2.92
N HIS A 71 -5.81 -8.72 -1.86
CA HIS A 71 -4.97 -7.87 -1.01
C HIS A 71 -3.67 -7.49 -1.72
N PHE A 72 -2.98 -8.45 -2.35
CA PHE A 72 -1.76 -8.18 -3.12
C PHE A 72 -2.04 -7.19 -4.25
N ARG A 73 -3.12 -7.40 -5.01
CA ARG A 73 -3.56 -6.45 -6.04
C ARG A 73 -3.92 -5.08 -5.47
N TRP A 74 -4.57 -5.03 -4.31
CA TRP A 74 -4.88 -3.77 -3.63
C TRP A 74 -3.63 -3.00 -3.24
N GLN A 75 -2.65 -3.66 -2.60
CA GLN A 75 -1.41 -3.05 -2.16
C GLN A 75 -0.61 -2.50 -3.35
N ILE A 76 -0.43 -3.31 -4.41
CA ILE A 76 0.23 -2.88 -5.66
C ILE A 76 -0.44 -1.65 -6.26
N ARG A 77 -1.77 -1.62 -6.34
CA ARG A 77 -2.50 -0.45 -6.86
C ARG A 77 -2.33 0.79 -5.99
N THR A 78 -2.28 0.63 -4.66
CA THR A 78 -2.05 1.79 -3.76
C THR A 78 -0.71 2.43 -4.07
N PHE A 79 0.33 1.62 -4.22
CA PHE A 79 1.67 2.09 -4.55
C PHE A 79 1.69 2.84 -5.88
N TRP A 80 1.21 2.21 -6.96
CA TRP A 80 1.28 2.81 -8.30
C TRP A 80 0.37 4.01 -8.49
N PHE A 81 -0.76 4.10 -7.78
CA PHE A 81 -1.57 5.32 -7.79
C PHE A 81 -0.93 6.46 -6.98
N ALA A 82 -0.11 6.17 -5.98
CA ALA A 82 0.63 7.21 -5.25
C ALA A 82 1.77 7.84 -6.08
N VAL A 83 2.40 7.07 -6.98
CA VAL A 83 3.51 7.54 -7.84
C VAL A 83 3.19 8.81 -8.66
N PRO A 84 2.10 8.90 -9.45
CA PRO A 84 1.83 10.11 -10.23
C PRO A 84 1.56 11.33 -9.34
N TRP A 85 0.85 11.18 -8.22
CA TRP A 85 0.62 12.29 -7.27
C TRP A 85 1.90 12.78 -6.63
N ALA A 86 2.81 11.86 -6.36
CA ALA A 86 4.13 12.19 -5.88
C ALA A 86 4.94 13.02 -6.87
N LEU A 87 5.02 12.56 -8.12
CA LEU A 87 5.71 13.26 -9.19
C LEU A 87 5.08 14.63 -9.49
N ALA A 88 3.75 14.71 -9.45
CA ALA A 88 3.03 15.98 -9.62
C ALA A 88 3.38 16.97 -8.50
N GLY A 89 3.37 16.53 -7.23
CA GLY A 89 3.79 17.39 -6.13
C GLY A 89 5.26 17.79 -6.21
N LEU A 90 6.14 16.91 -6.71
CA LEU A 90 7.55 17.26 -6.94
C LEU A 90 7.67 18.38 -7.98
N LEU A 91 6.95 18.26 -9.09
CA LEU A 91 6.94 19.29 -10.13
C LEU A 91 6.43 20.64 -9.59
N LEU A 92 5.37 20.63 -8.79
CA LEU A 92 4.85 21.84 -8.13
C LEU A 92 5.88 22.45 -7.17
N TRP A 93 6.54 21.61 -6.37
CA TRP A 93 7.54 22.04 -5.40
C TRP A 93 8.73 22.76 -6.05
N LEU A 94 9.17 22.30 -7.23
CA LEU A 94 10.28 22.89 -7.98
C LEU A 94 10.01 24.33 -8.48
N THR A 95 8.74 24.76 -8.57
CA THR A 95 8.39 26.11 -9.05
C THR A 95 8.54 27.21 -7.99
N LEU A 96 8.88 26.86 -6.74
CA LEU A 96 8.94 27.70 -5.53
C LEU A 96 7.62 28.40 -5.14
N LEU A 97 6.92 29.04 -6.07
CA LEU A 97 5.63 29.69 -5.84
C LEU A 97 4.51 28.68 -5.49
N LEU A 98 4.58 27.45 -6.02
CA LEU A 98 3.56 26.43 -5.80
C LEU A 98 3.91 25.47 -4.65
N ILE A 99 4.90 25.78 -3.81
CA ILE A 99 5.24 24.96 -2.63
C ILE A 99 4.03 24.70 -1.74
N PRO A 100 3.19 25.69 -1.36
CA PRO A 100 2.02 25.41 -0.53
C PRO A 100 1.05 24.41 -1.17
N LEU A 101 0.88 24.48 -2.49
CA LEU A 101 0.04 23.55 -3.24
C LEU A 101 0.65 22.14 -3.29
N ALA A 102 1.97 22.04 -3.46
CA ALA A 102 2.69 20.77 -3.38
C ALA A 102 2.51 20.09 -2.02
N LEU A 103 2.63 20.87 -0.93
CA LEU A 103 2.42 20.38 0.44
C LEU A 103 0.99 19.88 0.65
N ALA A 104 -0.01 20.65 0.21
CA ALA A 104 -1.41 20.25 0.29
C ALA A 104 -1.68 18.95 -0.50
N LEU A 105 -1.18 18.87 -1.74
CA LEU A 105 -1.33 17.68 -2.59
C LEU A 105 -0.72 16.43 -1.93
N TRP A 106 0.50 16.54 -1.40
CA TRP A 106 1.18 15.45 -0.74
C TRP A 106 0.54 15.06 0.59
N GLY A 107 0.01 16.02 1.36
CA GLY A 107 -0.75 15.75 2.58
C GLY A 107 -2.03 14.96 2.28
N ILE A 108 -2.81 15.39 1.28
CA ILE A 108 -4.03 14.70 0.84
C ILE A 108 -3.70 13.29 0.33
N THR A 109 -2.65 13.16 -0.49
CA THR A 109 -2.19 11.86 -1.01
C THR A 109 -1.75 10.94 0.14
N GLY A 110 -1.01 11.47 1.11
CA GLY A 110 -0.59 10.74 2.31
C GLY A 110 -1.75 10.21 3.12
N LEU A 111 -2.77 11.05 3.37
CA LEU A 111 -3.99 10.64 4.06
C LEU A 111 -4.77 9.57 3.28
N TRP A 112 -4.86 9.71 1.96
CA TRP A 112 -5.48 8.72 1.09
C TRP A 112 -4.75 7.36 1.12
N VAL A 113 -3.41 7.36 1.08
CA VAL A 113 -2.59 6.14 1.24
C VAL A 113 -2.80 5.53 2.63
N ALA A 114 -2.78 6.32 3.69
CA ALA A 114 -3.00 5.86 5.06
C ALA A 114 -4.35 5.15 5.20
N TYR A 115 -5.41 5.76 4.67
CA TYR A 115 -6.74 5.15 4.59
C TYR A 115 -6.73 3.83 3.82
N ARG A 116 -6.11 3.80 2.62
CA ARG A 116 -6.03 2.59 1.77
C ARG A 116 -5.32 1.43 2.47
N VAL A 117 -4.19 1.72 3.12
CA VAL A 117 -3.38 0.74 3.86
C VAL A 117 -4.17 0.24 5.07
N GLY A 118 -4.70 1.13 5.90
CA GLY A 118 -5.49 0.77 7.08
C GLY A 118 -6.73 -0.04 6.73
N ARG A 119 -7.51 0.39 5.73
CA ARG A 119 -8.71 -0.33 5.28
C ARG A 119 -8.38 -1.72 4.75
N GLY A 120 -7.28 -1.86 4.01
CA GLY A 120 -6.83 -3.16 3.50
C GLY A 120 -6.36 -4.10 4.60
N TRP A 121 -5.65 -3.57 5.60
CA TRP A 121 -5.14 -4.35 6.72
C TRP A 121 -6.26 -4.81 7.66
N ILE A 122 -7.23 -3.94 7.98
CA ILE A 122 -8.42 -4.30 8.78
C ILE A 122 -9.24 -5.38 8.07
N ALA A 123 -9.38 -5.31 6.74
CA ALA A 123 -10.04 -6.36 5.97
C ALA A 123 -9.30 -7.70 6.06
N LEU A 124 -7.96 -7.68 5.92
CA LEU A 124 -7.13 -8.88 6.02
C LEU A 124 -7.24 -9.55 7.40
N ALA A 125 -7.17 -8.75 8.47
CA ALA A 125 -7.30 -9.23 9.85
C ALA A 125 -8.69 -9.83 10.11
N GLY A 126 -9.72 -9.31 9.46
CA GLY A 126 -11.08 -9.87 9.53
C GLY A 126 -11.39 -10.96 8.51
N GLY A 127 -10.39 -11.47 7.78
CA GLY A 127 -10.59 -12.52 6.75
C GLY A 127 -11.41 -12.09 5.53
N ARG A 128 -11.64 -10.79 5.32
CA ARG A 128 -12.44 -10.25 4.21
C ARG A 128 -11.58 -9.90 3.01
N GLN A 129 -12.06 -10.23 1.82
CA GLN A 129 -11.40 -9.90 0.56
C GLN A 129 -11.53 -8.40 0.21
N MET A 130 -10.63 -7.91 -0.63
CA MET A 130 -10.69 -6.54 -1.16
C MET A 130 -11.51 -6.46 -2.45
N PRO A 131 -12.17 -5.32 -2.73
CA PRO A 131 -12.96 -5.13 -3.94
C PRO A 131 -12.16 -5.43 -5.20
N GLN A 132 -12.68 -6.34 -6.03
CA GLN A 132 -12.11 -6.65 -7.33
C GLN A 132 -12.93 -5.95 -8.43
N PRO A 133 -12.31 -5.47 -9.52
CA PRO A 133 -13.06 -5.10 -10.71
C PRO A 133 -13.86 -6.31 -11.18
N ARG A 134 -15.14 -6.12 -11.51
CA ARG A 134 -15.92 -7.17 -12.17
C ARG A 134 -15.32 -7.37 -13.56
N SER A 135 -14.90 -8.60 -13.86
CA SER A 135 -14.52 -9.05 -15.21
C SER A 135 -15.76 -9.17 -16.09
#